data_AF-A0A2M9ZFS0-F1
#
_entry.id   AF-A0A2M9ZFS0-F1
#
_cell.length_a   1.000
_cell.length_b   1.000
_cell.length_c   1.000
_cell.angle_alpha   90.00
_cell.angle_beta   90.00
_cell.angle_gamma   90.00
#
_symmetry.space_group_name_H-M   'P 1'
#
loop_
_entity.id
_entity.type
_entity.pdbx_description
1 polymer ?
#
loop_
_entity_poly.entity_id
_entity_poly.type
_entity_poly.pdbx_seq_one_letter_code
_entity_poly.pdbx_strand_id
1 'polypeptide(L)'
;MEKNVKRPIFGKLPRILSEMLGSEGSSEYIDFVNYTWEEGGRMLRQESERRFEKRLSYETSKLREELSDLRQELNEFKNEMSEFKTEMSSFQAETRAEFSVIKSEIRQEITQVRIEMKNEFLEVYKELHKIHETISNQTKWILTTAVAVTVFLPIVNRLLQKFL
;
A
#
# COMPACT_ATOMS: atom_id res chain seq x y z
N MET A 1 -7.08 48.00 -34.80
CA MET A 1 -7.03 49.21 -33.96
C MET A 1 -5.67 49.88 -34.18
N GLU A 2 -5.55 50.70 -35.22
CA GLU A 2 -4.36 51.53 -35.43
C GLU A 2 -4.36 52.63 -34.36
N LYS A 3 -3.57 52.43 -33.30
CA LYS A 3 -3.30 53.49 -32.35
C LYS A 3 -2.50 54.56 -33.11
N ASN A 4 -3.14 55.70 -33.32
CA ASN A 4 -2.53 56.98 -33.68
C ASN A 4 -1.35 57.27 -32.73
N VAL A 5 -0.16 56.77 -33.09
CA VAL A 5 1.07 57.19 -32.45
C VAL A 5 1.30 58.61 -32.96
N LYS A 6 0.94 59.61 -32.13
CA LYS A 6 1.27 61.01 -32.39
C LYS A 6 2.77 61.09 -32.68
N ARG A 7 3.13 61.28 -33.95
CA ARG A 7 4.50 61.62 -34.33
C ARG A 7 4.80 62.97 -33.67
N PRO A 8 5.87 63.12 -32.88
CA PRO A 8 6.42 64.45 -32.67
C PRO A 8 6.98 64.87 -34.03
N ILE A 9 6.15 65.49 -34.85
CA ILE A 9 6.60 66.13 -36.07
C ILE A 9 7.38 67.35 -35.57
N PHE A 10 8.70 67.36 -35.77
CA PHE A 10 9.51 68.54 -35.44
C PHE A 10 9.14 69.64 -36.44
N GLY A 11 8.03 70.32 -36.19
CA GLY A 11 7.40 71.21 -37.16
C GLY A 11 8.04 72.60 -37.24
N LYS A 12 8.94 72.95 -36.30
CA LYS A 12 9.64 74.24 -36.31
C LYS A 12 11.05 74.10 -35.76
N LEU A 13 12.00 74.68 -36.49
CA LEU A 13 13.37 74.85 -36.03
C LEU A 13 13.50 76.07 -35.10
N PRO A 14 14.43 76.03 -34.13
CA PRO A 14 14.83 77.22 -33.39
C PRO A 14 15.23 78.36 -34.33
N ARG A 15 14.84 79.59 -33.98
CA ARG A 15 15.00 80.80 -34.83
C ARG A 15 16.39 80.95 -35.44
N ILE A 16 17.43 80.73 -34.63
CA ILE A 16 18.84 80.85 -35.01
C ILE A 16 19.20 79.86 -36.13
N LEU A 17 18.71 78.61 -36.05
CA LEU A 17 18.96 77.59 -37.06
C LEU A 17 18.21 77.88 -38.35
N SER A 18 16.97 78.38 -38.24
CA SER A 18 16.18 78.77 -39.41
C SER A 18 16.79 79.92 -40.20
N GLU A 19 17.36 80.91 -39.49
CA GLU A 19 18.05 82.06 -40.10
C GLU A 19 19.39 81.65 -40.74
N MET A 20 20.14 80.72 -40.12
CA MET A 20 21.41 80.22 -40.67
C MET A 20 21.25 79.31 -41.88
N LEU A 21 20.22 78.46 -41.91
CA LEU A 21 20.01 77.45 -42.96
C LEU A 21 19.18 77.98 -44.15
N GLY A 22 18.55 79.15 -44.00
CA GLY A 22 17.58 79.65 -44.98
C GLY A 22 16.29 78.80 -45.02
N SER A 23 15.34 79.18 -45.87
CA SER A 23 14.04 78.48 -45.97
C SER A 23 14.15 77.06 -46.50
N GLU A 24 15.03 76.84 -47.48
CA GLU A 24 15.22 75.54 -48.15
C GLU A 24 15.97 74.55 -47.25
N GLY A 25 17.10 74.96 -46.67
CA GLY A 25 17.86 74.13 -45.73
C GLY A 25 17.11 73.82 -44.43
N SER A 26 16.23 74.73 -43.98
CA SER A 26 15.33 74.47 -42.84
C SER A 26 14.33 73.35 -43.16
N SER A 27 13.81 73.30 -44.38
CA SER A 27 12.86 72.26 -44.81
C SER A 27 13.54 70.90 -44.90
N GLU A 28 14.68 70.82 -45.60
CA GLU A 28 15.44 69.57 -45.74
C GLU A 28 15.88 69.00 -44.38
N TYR A 29 16.31 69.88 -43.46
CA TYR A 29 16.68 69.45 -42.11
C TYR A 29 15.49 68.90 -41.31
N ILE A 30 14.32 69.56 -41.40
CA ILE A 30 13.09 69.06 -40.77
C ILE A 30 12.70 67.69 -41.35
N ASP A 31 12.79 67.53 -42.67
CA ASP A 31 12.50 66.26 -43.34
C ASP A 31 13.46 65.16 -42.90
N PHE A 32 14.75 65.46 -42.80
CA PHE A 32 15.77 64.54 -42.29
C PHE A 32 15.50 64.12 -40.83
N VAL A 33 15.20 65.06 -39.94
CA VAL A 33 14.91 64.77 -38.53
C VAL A 33 13.64 63.93 -38.38
N ASN A 34 12.59 64.25 -39.14
CA ASN A 34 11.36 63.46 -39.13
C ASN A 34 11.59 62.05 -39.68
N TYR A 35 12.36 61.90 -40.78
CA TYR A 35 12.73 60.61 -41.34
C TYR A 35 13.51 59.74 -40.34
N THR A 36 14.54 60.31 -39.72
CA THR A 36 15.39 59.59 -38.75
C THR A 36 14.64 59.22 -37.48
N TRP A 37 13.73 60.09 -37.00
CA TRP A 37 12.85 59.77 -35.87
C TRP A 37 11.89 58.62 -36.19
N GLU A 38 11.27 58.65 -37.37
CA GLU A 38 10.37 57.59 -37.80
C GLU A 38 11.09 56.26 -37.99
N GLU A 39 12.28 56.29 -38.58
CA GLU A 39 13.11 55.09 -38.77
C GLU A 39 13.56 54.52 -37.43
N GLY A 40 14.04 55.37 -36.50
CA GLY A 40 14.38 54.95 -35.15
C GLY A 40 13.19 54.35 -34.40
N GLY A 41 12.00 54.95 -34.53
CA GLY A 41 10.76 54.43 -33.94
C GLY A 41 10.31 53.10 -34.55
N ARG A 42 10.51 52.90 -35.86
CA ARG A 42 10.28 51.61 -36.54
C ARG A 42 11.24 50.54 -36.03
N MET A 43 12.54 50.84 -35.98
CA MET A 43 13.57 49.92 -35.47
C MET A 43 13.30 49.48 -34.03
N LEU A 44 12.97 50.43 -33.14
CA LEU A 44 12.67 50.13 -31.74
C LEU A 44 11.45 49.22 -31.60
N ARG A 45 10.41 49.46 -32.40
CA ARG A 45 9.20 48.63 -32.40
C ARG A 45 9.50 47.21 -32.92
N GLN A 46 10.23 47.10 -34.02
CA GLN A 46 10.65 45.80 -34.56
C GLN A 46 11.54 45.02 -33.59
N GLU A 47 12.52 45.66 -32.97
CA GLU A 47 13.40 44.98 -32.00
C GLU A 47 12.64 44.57 -30.73
N SER A 48 11.69 45.41 -30.27
CA SER A 48 10.76 45.08 -29.19
C SER A 48 9.93 43.83 -29.53
N GLU A 49 9.26 43.83 -30.69
CA GLU A 49 8.42 42.73 -31.17
C GLU A 49 9.24 41.45 -31.29
N ARG A 50 10.42 41.54 -31.91
CA ARG A 50 11.34 40.41 -32.06
C ARG A 50 11.79 39.83 -30.72
N ARG A 51 12.11 40.68 -29.73
CA ARG A 51 12.49 40.21 -28.39
C ARG A 51 11.33 39.58 -27.65
N PHE A 52 10.14 40.18 -27.75
CA PHE A 52 8.93 39.62 -27.16
C PHE A 52 8.62 38.26 -27.77
N GLU A 53 8.61 38.13 -29.09
CA GLU A 53 8.35 36.88 -29.79
C GLU A 53 9.39 35.81 -29.46
N LYS A 54 10.69 36.17 -29.41
CA LYS A 54 11.74 35.24 -29.00
C LYS A 54 11.53 34.74 -27.56
N ARG A 55 11.17 35.64 -26.63
CA ARG A 55 10.92 35.25 -25.24
C ARG A 55 9.66 34.39 -25.12
N LEU A 56 8.60 34.77 -25.80
CA LEU A 56 7.35 34.02 -25.81
C LEU A 56 7.56 32.61 -26.38
N SER A 57 8.28 32.48 -27.49
CA SER A 57 8.63 31.19 -28.08
C SER A 57 9.46 30.33 -27.13
N TYR A 58 10.41 30.93 -26.41
CA TYR A 58 11.24 30.21 -25.43
C TYR A 58 10.40 29.71 -24.26
N GLU A 59 9.63 30.59 -23.61
CA GLU A 59 8.77 30.20 -22.47
C GLU A 59 7.71 29.17 -22.88
N THR A 60 7.12 29.32 -24.08
CA THR A 60 6.13 28.35 -24.60
C THR A 60 6.78 26.98 -24.85
N SER A 61 8.03 26.95 -25.33
CA SER A 61 8.76 25.70 -25.54
C SER A 61 9.09 25.04 -24.20
N LYS A 62 9.56 25.82 -23.21
CA LYS A 62 9.86 25.31 -21.86
C LYS A 62 8.61 24.78 -21.16
N LEU A 63 7.49 25.50 -21.23
CA LEU A 63 6.21 25.03 -20.68
C LEU A 63 5.75 23.72 -21.34
N ARG A 64 6.00 23.56 -22.65
CA ARG A 64 5.65 22.33 -23.37
C ARG A 64 6.51 21.15 -22.93
N GLU A 65 7.79 21.38 -22.64
CA GLU A 65 8.71 20.39 -22.09
C GLU A 65 8.28 19.99 -20.67
N GLU A 66 8.07 20.95 -19.76
CA GLU A 66 7.60 20.69 -18.39
C GLU A 66 6.26 19.93 -18.36
N LEU A 67 5.34 20.26 -19.28
CA LEU A 67 4.07 19.54 -19.41
C LEU A 67 4.25 18.11 -19.91
N SER A 68 5.23 17.87 -20.79
CA SER A 68 5.58 16.54 -21.28
C SER A 68 6.15 15.68 -20.16
N ASP A 69 7.07 16.24 -19.37
CA ASP A 69 7.71 15.56 -18.24
C ASP A 69 6.67 15.22 -17.17
N LEU A 70 5.81 16.17 -16.79
CA LEU A 70 4.71 15.92 -15.85
C LEU A 70 3.77 14.81 -16.35
N ARG A 71 3.51 14.76 -17.66
CA ARG A 71 2.67 13.70 -18.25
C ARG A 71 3.36 12.34 -18.17
N GLN A 72 4.68 12.29 -18.30
CA GLN A 72 5.45 11.06 -18.12
C GLN A 72 5.40 10.60 -16.65
N GLU A 73 5.67 11.50 -15.70
CA GLU A 73 5.60 11.20 -14.26
C GLU A 73 4.21 10.68 -13.86
N LEU A 74 3.13 11.29 -14.38
CA LEU A 74 1.77 10.82 -14.12
C LEU A 74 1.49 9.42 -14.67
N ASN A 75 2.08 9.07 -15.83
CA ASN A 75 1.94 7.73 -16.39
C ASN A 75 2.73 6.69 -15.57
N GLU A 76 3.94 7.04 -15.13
CA GLU A 76 4.75 6.19 -14.26
C GLU A 76 4.03 5.93 -12.94
N PHE A 77 3.55 6.99 -12.28
CA PHE A 77 2.75 6.87 -11.05
C PHE A 77 1.49 6.00 -11.25
N LYS A 78 0.80 6.14 -12.38
CA LYS A 78 -0.36 5.31 -12.70
C LYS A 78 0.01 3.82 -12.82
N ASN A 79 1.16 3.52 -13.41
CA ASN A 79 1.65 2.15 -13.54
C ASN A 79 2.01 1.57 -12.17
N GLU A 80 2.78 2.31 -11.36
CA GLU A 80 3.13 1.92 -9.98
C GLU A 80 1.88 1.66 -9.13
N MET A 81 0.86 2.51 -9.22
CA MET A 81 -0.41 2.32 -8.51
C MET A 81 -1.15 1.05 -8.97
N SER A 82 -1.06 0.70 -10.26
CA SER A 82 -1.65 -0.52 -10.81
C SER A 82 -0.92 -1.78 -10.32
N GLU A 83 0.42 -1.73 -10.29
CA GLU A 83 1.26 -2.80 -9.74
C GLU A 83 0.97 -3.01 -8.26
N PHE A 84 1.00 -1.93 -7.47
CA PHE A 84 0.67 -1.96 -6.04
C PHE A 84 -0.70 -2.59 -5.77
N LYS A 85 -1.72 -2.24 -6.56
CA LYS A 85 -3.07 -2.83 -6.42
C LYS A 85 -3.06 -4.34 -6.69
N THR A 86 -2.24 -4.78 -7.64
CA THR A 86 -2.10 -6.20 -7.99
C THR A 86 -1.39 -6.96 -6.87
N GLU A 87 -0.27 -6.41 -6.36
CA GLU A 87 0.46 -6.96 -5.22
C GLU A 87 -0.42 -7.08 -3.98
N MET A 88 -1.17 -6.02 -3.65
CA MET A 88 -2.09 -6.03 -2.50
C MET A 88 -3.19 -7.08 -2.64
N SER A 89 -3.70 -7.29 -3.85
CA SER A 89 -4.69 -8.34 -4.12
C SER A 89 -4.11 -9.74 -3.96
N SER A 90 -2.86 -9.94 -4.42
CA SER A 90 -2.13 -11.19 -4.23
C SER A 90 -1.89 -11.48 -2.76
N PHE A 91 -1.36 -10.50 -2.01
CA PHE A 91 -1.13 -10.60 -0.57
C PHE A 91 -2.40 -10.95 0.21
N GLN A 92 -3.52 -10.32 -0.15
CA GLN A 92 -4.82 -10.65 0.48
C GLN A 92 -5.26 -12.09 0.20
N ALA A 93 -5.04 -12.58 -1.03
CA ALA A 93 -5.39 -13.95 -1.41
C ALA A 93 -4.51 -14.97 -0.67
N GLU A 94 -3.20 -14.72 -0.60
CA GLU A 94 -2.23 -15.54 0.13
C GLU A 94 -2.57 -15.62 1.61
N THR A 95 -2.77 -14.47 2.27
CA THR A 95 -3.15 -14.41 3.69
C THR A 95 -4.44 -15.19 3.97
N ARG A 96 -5.45 -15.10 3.08
CA ARG A 96 -6.69 -15.88 3.22
C ARG A 96 -6.46 -17.37 3.08
N ALA A 97 -5.61 -17.79 2.14
CA ALA A 97 -5.26 -19.18 1.94
C ALA A 97 -4.53 -19.74 3.17
N GLU A 98 -3.50 -19.05 3.66
CA GLU A 98 -2.76 -19.42 4.87
C GLU A 98 -3.68 -19.54 6.08
N PHE A 99 -4.56 -18.56 6.30
CA PHE A 99 -5.51 -18.62 7.41
C PHE A 99 -6.48 -19.80 7.29
N SER A 100 -6.89 -20.16 6.07
CA SER A 100 -7.73 -21.33 5.83
C SER A 100 -6.99 -22.63 6.14
N VAL A 101 -5.71 -22.72 5.75
CA VAL A 101 -4.85 -23.87 6.06
C VAL A 101 -4.68 -24.04 7.56
N ILE A 102 -4.26 -22.99 8.27
CA ILE A 102 -4.09 -23.00 9.74
C ILE A 102 -5.40 -23.41 10.43
N LYS A 103 -6.55 -22.86 9.99
CA LYS A 103 -7.86 -23.23 10.54
C LYS A 103 -8.18 -24.71 10.33
N SER A 104 -7.76 -25.30 9.21
CA SER A 104 -7.95 -26.72 8.93
C SER A 104 -7.05 -27.61 9.79
N GLU A 105 -5.78 -27.22 9.95
CA GLU A 105 -4.79 -27.90 10.80
C GLU A 105 -5.27 -27.93 12.26
N ILE A 106 -5.68 -26.78 12.81
CA ILE A 106 -6.23 -26.71 14.18
C ILE A 106 -7.44 -27.62 14.35
N ARG A 107 -8.34 -27.72 13.36
CA ARG A 107 -9.50 -28.62 13.42
C ARG A 107 -9.08 -30.09 13.42
N GLN A 108 -8.07 -30.44 12.62
CA GLN A 108 -7.52 -31.78 12.59
C GLN A 108 -6.86 -32.13 13.91
N GLU A 109 -6.02 -31.25 14.47
CA GLU A 109 -5.37 -31.44 15.76
C GLU A 109 -6.40 -31.61 16.89
N ILE A 110 -7.44 -30.76 16.95
CA ILE A 110 -8.52 -30.90 17.95
C ILE A 110 -9.22 -32.27 17.81
N THR A 111 -9.45 -32.73 16.58
CA THR A 111 -10.11 -34.02 16.33
C THR A 111 -9.21 -35.16 16.77
N GLN A 112 -7.92 -35.07 16.46
CA GLN A 112 -6.90 -36.05 16.83
C GLN A 112 -6.77 -36.18 18.34
N VAL A 113 -6.60 -35.06 19.06
CA VAL A 113 -6.56 -35.02 20.53
C VAL A 113 -7.83 -35.63 21.13
N ARG A 114 -9.02 -35.35 20.56
CA ARG A 114 -10.28 -35.94 21.05
C ARG A 114 -10.31 -37.46 20.88
N ILE A 115 -9.76 -37.99 19.79
CA ILE A 115 -9.66 -39.44 19.55
C ILE A 115 -8.68 -40.06 20.54
N GLU A 116 -7.51 -39.47 20.70
CA GLU A 116 -6.48 -39.92 21.66
C GLU A 116 -7.04 -39.98 23.07
N MET A 117 -7.67 -38.90 23.55
CA MET A 117 -8.32 -38.88 24.87
C MET A 117 -9.38 -39.97 25.01
N LYS A 118 -10.24 -40.19 24.01
CA LYS A 118 -11.25 -41.26 24.06
C LYS A 118 -10.62 -42.64 24.18
N ASN A 119 -9.54 -42.89 23.45
CA ASN A 119 -8.83 -44.16 23.48
C ASN A 119 -8.14 -44.37 24.83
N GLU A 120 -7.50 -43.34 25.37
CA GLU A 120 -6.89 -43.39 26.71
C GLU A 120 -7.95 -43.66 27.80
N PHE A 121 -9.10 -42.96 27.75
CA PHE A 121 -10.20 -43.24 28.68
C PHE A 121 -10.72 -44.68 28.55
N LEU A 122 -10.88 -45.19 27.34
CA LEU A 122 -11.31 -46.57 27.11
C LEU A 122 -10.32 -47.56 27.74
N GLU A 123 -9.02 -47.31 27.61
CA GLU A 123 -8.01 -48.16 28.20
C GLU A 123 -8.04 -48.13 29.72
N VAL A 124 -8.21 -46.94 30.32
CA VAL A 124 -8.45 -46.79 31.77
C VAL A 124 -9.69 -47.58 32.21
N TYR A 125 -10.79 -47.52 31.46
CA TYR A 125 -12.00 -48.30 31.77
C TYR A 125 -11.75 -49.81 31.72
N LYS A 126 -10.99 -50.31 30.75
CA LYS A 126 -10.62 -51.74 30.68
C LYS A 126 -9.78 -52.15 31.88
N GLU A 127 -8.77 -51.36 32.25
CA GLU A 127 -7.93 -51.64 33.41
C GLU A 127 -8.76 -51.63 34.71
N LEU A 128 -9.65 -50.66 34.89
CA LEU A 128 -10.58 -50.64 36.02
C LEU A 128 -11.50 -51.87 36.04
N HIS A 129 -12.00 -52.31 34.87
CA HIS A 129 -12.83 -53.52 34.78
C HIS A 129 -12.05 -54.78 35.19
N LYS A 130 -10.81 -54.94 34.71
CA LYS A 130 -9.92 -56.06 35.10
C LYS A 130 -9.65 -56.06 36.60
N ILE A 131 -9.38 -54.89 37.19
CA ILE A 131 -9.19 -54.74 38.64
C ILE A 131 -10.45 -55.17 39.38
N HIS A 132 -11.62 -54.68 38.96
CA HIS A 132 -12.91 -55.02 39.56
C HIS A 132 -13.20 -56.53 39.49
N GLU A 133 -12.97 -57.16 38.34
CA GLU A 133 -13.12 -58.60 38.16
C GLU A 133 -12.18 -59.38 39.10
N THR A 134 -10.92 -58.96 39.19
CA THR A 134 -9.93 -59.58 40.09
C THR A 134 -10.38 -59.49 41.55
N ILE A 135 -10.82 -58.31 42.01
CA ILE A 135 -11.32 -58.10 43.38
C ILE A 135 -12.57 -58.95 43.64
N SER A 136 -13.50 -59.01 42.71
CA SER A 136 -14.72 -59.82 42.82
C SER A 136 -14.38 -61.30 42.97
N ASN A 137 -13.48 -61.82 42.12
CA ASN A 137 -13.02 -63.20 42.19
C ASN A 137 -12.26 -63.51 43.49
N GLN A 138 -11.36 -62.62 43.93
CA GLN A 138 -10.69 -62.75 45.22
C GLN A 138 -11.68 -62.77 46.37
N THR A 139 -12.68 -61.88 46.37
CA THR A 139 -13.70 -61.79 47.42
C THR A 139 -14.54 -63.07 47.49
N LYS A 140 -14.95 -63.64 46.34
CA LYS A 140 -15.65 -64.93 46.29
C LYS A 140 -14.84 -66.03 46.97
N TRP A 141 -13.57 -66.20 46.61
CA TRP A 141 -12.71 -67.24 47.18
C TRP A 141 -12.43 -67.04 48.68
N ILE A 142 -12.25 -65.79 49.12
CA ILE A 142 -12.10 -65.45 50.55
C ILE A 142 -13.35 -65.85 51.32
N LEU A 143 -14.54 -65.49 50.84
CA LEU A 143 -15.81 -65.83 51.49
C LEU A 143 -16.05 -67.34 51.52
N THR A 144 -15.80 -68.06 50.42
CA THR A 144 -15.90 -69.52 50.39
C THR A 144 -14.98 -70.17 51.42
N THR A 145 -13.74 -69.71 51.51
CA THR A 145 -12.76 -70.22 52.49
C THR A 145 -13.19 -69.90 53.92
N ALA A 146 -13.64 -68.67 54.20
CA ALA A 146 -14.13 -68.27 55.51
C ALA A 146 -15.32 -69.11 55.98
N VAL A 147 -16.29 -69.38 55.09
CA VAL A 147 -17.43 -70.27 55.38
C VAL A 147 -16.96 -71.71 55.59
N ALA A 148 -16.07 -72.24 54.76
CA ALA A 148 -15.53 -73.58 54.94
C ALA A 148 -14.80 -73.73 56.28
N VAL A 149 -13.94 -72.77 56.64
CA VAL A 149 -13.21 -72.76 57.92
C VAL A 149 -14.18 -72.75 59.10
N THR A 150 -15.22 -71.92 59.07
CA THR A 150 -16.22 -71.84 60.17
C THR A 150 -17.06 -73.11 60.31
N VAL A 151 -17.43 -73.76 59.20
CA VAL A 151 -18.25 -75.00 59.21
C VAL A 151 -17.41 -76.24 59.55
N PHE A 152 -16.21 -76.38 58.99
CA PHE A 152 -15.42 -77.61 59.09
C PHE A 152 -14.48 -77.65 60.31
N LEU A 153 -13.95 -76.52 60.79
CA LEU A 153 -13.06 -76.52 61.97
C LEU A 153 -13.69 -77.21 63.20
N PRO A 154 -14.96 -76.96 63.58
CA PRO A 154 -15.57 -77.63 64.73
C PRO A 154 -15.69 -79.14 64.55
N ILE A 155 -15.96 -79.60 63.32
CA ILE A 155 -16.10 -81.02 62.97
C ILE A 155 -14.76 -81.72 63.12
N VAL A 156 -13.70 -81.15 62.53
CA VAL A 156 -12.33 -81.66 62.64
C VAL A 156 -11.89 -81.69 64.11
N ASN A 157 -12.15 -80.62 64.87
CA ASN A 157 -11.78 -80.56 66.28
C ASN A 157 -12.51 -81.64 67.12
N ARG A 158 -13.80 -81.89 66.86
CA ARG A 158 -14.56 -82.98 67.51
C ARG A 158 -14.04 -84.37 67.14
N LEU A 159 -13.61 -84.59 65.89
CA LEU A 159 -13.04 -85.86 65.45
C LEU A 159 -11.67 -86.09 66.10
N LEU A 160 -10.81 -85.07 66.15
CA LEU A 160 -9.51 -85.14 66.81
C LEU A 160 -9.65 -85.50 68.30
N GLN A 161 -10.61 -84.91 69.01
CA GLN A 161 -10.89 -85.26 70.41
C GLN A 161 -11.43 -86.70 70.61
N LYS A 162 -11.95 -87.34 69.57
CA LYS A 162 -12.43 -88.74 69.64
C LYS A 162 -11.33 -89.77 69.33
N PHE A 163 -10.27 -89.35 68.65
CA PHE A 163 -9.17 -90.23 68.21
C PHE A 163 -7.84 -90.00 68.95
N LEU A 164 -7.77 -88.96 69.78
CA LEU A 164 -6.77 -88.76 70.85
C LEU A 164 -7.34 -89.29 72.17
#